data_AF-E0D4B0-F1
#
_entry.id   AF-E0D4B0-F1
#
_cell.length_a   1.000
_cell.length_b   1.000
_cell.length_c   1.000
_cell.angle_alpha   90.00
_cell.angle_beta   90.00
_cell.angle_gamma   90.00
#
_symmetry.space_group_name_H-M   'P 1'
#
loop_
_entity.id
_entity.type
_entity.pdbx_description
1 polymer ?
#
loop_
_entity_poly.entity_id
_entity_poly.type
_entity_poly.pdbx_seq_one_letter_code
_entity_poly.pdbx_strand_id
1 'polypeptide(L)'
;LQRRPDILQAEYNLKAANANIGAARAAFFPSISLTANAGTLSPDLSGLFKGGSGTWLFQPQINLPIFNAGSLRASLDYSKIQKDIGVANYEKSIQTAFQEVADGLAARQT
;
A
#
# COMPACT_ATOMS: atom_id res chain seq x y z
N LEU A 1 -16.89 20.95 4.69
CA LEU A 1 -16.35 19.56 4.63
C LEU A 1 -15.01 19.41 5.34
N GLN A 2 -14.02 20.28 5.13
CA GLN A 2 -12.67 20.21 5.77
C GLN A 2 -12.61 20.34 7.30
N ARG A 3 -13.71 20.64 7.99
CA ARG A 3 -13.76 20.78 9.47
C ARG A 3 -14.26 19.53 10.19
N ARG A 4 -14.76 18.53 9.46
CA ARG A 4 -15.35 17.31 10.01
C ARG A 4 -14.33 16.16 9.97
N PRO A 5 -13.83 15.67 11.13
CA PRO A 5 -12.75 14.69 11.18
C PRO A 5 -13.14 13.32 10.61
N ASP A 6 -14.41 12.94 10.70
CA ASP A 6 -14.99 11.71 10.13
C ASP A 6 -14.95 11.70 8.60
N ILE A 7 -15.31 12.82 7.96
CA ILE A 7 -15.25 12.95 6.50
C ILE A 7 -13.80 12.95 6.01
N LEU A 8 -12.89 13.59 6.76
CA LEU A 8 -11.46 13.59 6.44
C LEU A 8 -10.87 12.17 6.53
N GLN A 9 -11.23 11.41 7.57
CA GLN A 9 -10.81 10.01 7.70
C GLN A 9 -11.28 9.18 6.50
N ALA A 10 -12.56 9.32 6.10
CA ALA A 10 -13.10 8.62 4.92
C ALA A 10 -12.38 9.04 3.62
N GLU A 11 -12.04 10.31 3.46
CA GLU A 11 -11.26 10.81 2.31
C GLU A 11 -9.85 10.20 2.26
N TYR A 12 -9.14 10.16 3.39
CA TYR A 12 -7.82 9.54 3.45
C TYR A 12 -7.87 8.03 3.16
N ASN A 13 -8.90 7.33 3.64
CA ASN A 13 -9.13 5.92 3.30
C ASN A 13 -9.35 5.73 1.80
N LEU A 14 -10.15 6.60 1.15
CA LEU A 14 -10.35 6.57 -0.30
C LEU A 14 -9.05 6.84 -1.06
N LYS A 15 -8.23 7.80 -0.62
CA LYS A 15 -6.91 8.07 -1.21
C LYS A 15 -5.98 6.86 -1.10
N ALA A 16 -5.96 6.20 0.05
CA ALA A 16 -5.19 4.98 0.26
C ALA A 16 -5.66 3.84 -0.66
N ALA A 17 -6.98 3.65 -0.81
CA ALA A 17 -7.53 2.66 -1.74
C ALA A 17 -7.14 2.96 -3.20
N ASN A 18 -7.11 4.23 -3.60
CA ASN A 18 -6.64 4.63 -4.92
C ASN A 18 -5.13 4.36 -5.11
N ALA A 19 -4.31 4.55 -4.08
CA ALA A 19 -2.89 4.20 -4.11
C ALA A 19 -2.67 2.69 -4.30
N ASN A 20 -3.53 1.86 -3.71
CA ASN A 20 -3.49 0.40 -3.89
C ASN A 20 -3.75 -0.02 -5.35
N ILE A 21 -4.59 0.71 -6.10
CA ILE A 21 -4.73 0.48 -7.55
C ILE A 21 -3.39 0.72 -8.25
N GLY A 22 -2.67 1.78 -7.88
CA GLY A 22 -1.32 2.05 -8.39
C GLY A 22 -0.36 0.89 -8.11
N ALA A 23 -0.35 0.37 -6.88
CA ALA A 23 0.45 -0.79 -6.51
C ALA A 23 0.07 -2.05 -7.31
N ALA A 24 -1.22 -2.33 -7.47
CA ALA A 24 -1.69 -3.46 -8.28
C ALA A 24 -1.34 -3.33 -9.76
N ARG A 25 -1.34 -2.09 -10.31
CA ARG A 25 -0.84 -1.81 -11.67
C ARG A 25 0.68 -1.99 -11.76
N ALA A 26 1.42 -1.57 -10.74
CA ALA A 26 2.88 -1.72 -10.70
C ALA A 26 3.33 -3.19 -10.75
N ALA A 27 2.52 -4.11 -10.21
CA ALA A 27 2.80 -5.54 -10.24
C ALA A 27 2.86 -6.15 -11.67
N PHE A 28 2.35 -5.45 -12.70
CA PHE A 28 2.50 -5.87 -14.11
C PHE A 28 3.87 -5.52 -14.71
N PHE A 29 4.64 -4.64 -14.07
CA PHE A 29 5.95 -4.23 -14.53
C PHE A 29 7.05 -5.11 -13.91
N PRO A 30 8.27 -5.10 -14.48
CA PRO A 30 9.39 -5.81 -13.87
C PRO A 30 9.68 -5.27 -12.46
N SER A 31 9.82 -6.18 -11.50
CA SER A 31 10.34 -5.85 -10.17
C SER A 31 11.85 -6.02 -10.17
N ILE A 32 12.57 -5.00 -9.68
CA ILE A 32 14.03 -5.02 -9.56
C ILE A 32 14.37 -5.08 -8.08
N SER A 33 15.15 -6.08 -7.68
CA SER A 33 15.62 -6.22 -6.29
C SER A 33 17.15 -6.21 -6.27
N LEU A 34 17.72 -5.48 -5.32
CA LEU A 34 19.16 -5.34 -5.14
C LEU A 34 19.53 -5.90 -3.77
N THR A 35 20.27 -7.00 -3.74
CA THR A 35 20.75 -7.61 -2.50
C THR A 35 22.25 -7.37 -2.37
N ALA A 36 22.68 -6.81 -1.25
CA ALA A 36 24.09 -6.60 -0.95
C ALA A 36 24.41 -7.08 0.46
N ASN A 37 25.58 -7.70 0.64
CA ASN A 37 26.12 -7.96 1.96
C ASN A 37 27.64 -7.74 1.97
N ALA A 38 28.19 -7.52 3.15
CA ALA A 38 29.62 -7.43 3.37
C ALA A 38 29.91 -7.91 4.79
N GLY A 39 31.06 -8.56 4.98
CA GLY A 39 31.43 -9.10 6.28
C GLY A 39 32.66 -9.97 6.16
N THR A 40 32.70 -11.02 6.99
CA THR A 40 33.77 -12.00 6.96
C THR A 40 33.22 -13.41 6.82
N LEU A 41 33.93 -14.25 6.07
CA LEU A 41 33.62 -15.66 5.86
C LEU A 41 34.90 -16.46 6.04
N SER A 42 34.84 -17.52 6.84
CA SER A 42 35.98 -18.38 7.12
C SER A 42 35.51 -19.83 7.28
N PRO A 43 36.26 -20.83 6.81
CA PRO A 43 35.97 -22.25 7.06
C PRO A 43 35.99 -22.61 8.56
N ASP A 44 36.85 -21.94 9.34
CA ASP A 44 36.99 -22.13 10.79
C ASP A 44 36.67 -20.84 11.55
N LEU A 45 36.09 -20.96 12.75
CA LEU A 45 35.72 -19.82 13.59
C LEU A 45 36.94 -18.94 13.97
N SER A 46 38.10 -19.56 14.20
CA SER A 46 39.33 -18.84 14.56
C SER A 46 39.89 -17.96 13.44
N GLY A 47 39.47 -18.20 12.19
CA GLY A 47 39.84 -17.40 11.01
C GLY A 47 38.88 -16.27 10.70
N LEU A 48 37.73 -16.18 11.39
CA LEU A 48 36.64 -15.29 11.01
C LEU A 48 37.04 -13.80 10.95
N PHE A 49 37.94 -13.34 11.82
CA PHE A 49 38.41 -11.95 11.84
C PHE A 49 39.88 -11.78 11.44
N LYS A 50 40.49 -12.82 10.85
CA LYS A 50 41.88 -12.73 10.35
C LYS A 50 41.93 -12.01 9.00
N GLY A 51 43.09 -11.46 8.67
CA GLY A 51 43.32 -10.87 7.35
C GLY A 51 43.01 -11.88 6.23
N GLY A 52 42.30 -11.43 5.20
CA GLY A 52 41.88 -12.29 4.08
C GLY A 52 40.53 -12.99 4.25
N SER A 53 39.86 -12.88 5.41
CA SER A 53 38.49 -13.42 5.60
C SER A 53 37.38 -12.50 5.09
N GLY A 54 37.73 -11.28 4.65
CA GLY A 54 36.77 -10.30 4.16
C GLY A 54 36.02 -10.79 2.91
N THR A 55 34.70 -10.64 2.90
CA THR A 55 33.84 -11.02 1.78
C THR A 55 32.74 -9.98 1.56
N TRP A 56 32.24 -9.91 0.34
CA TRP A 56 31.09 -9.10 -0.04
C TRP A 56 30.32 -9.79 -1.17
N LEU A 57 29.02 -9.52 -1.23
CA LEU A 57 28.14 -9.94 -2.30
C LEU A 57 27.33 -8.74 -2.77
N PHE A 58 27.17 -8.63 -4.08
CA PHE A 58 26.19 -7.74 -4.70
C PHE A 58 25.44 -8.53 -5.79
N GLN A 59 24.14 -8.74 -5.58
CA GLN A 59 23.29 -9.56 -6.43
C GLN A 59 22.03 -8.78 -6.82
N PRO A 60 22.03 -8.11 -7.99
CA PRO A 60 20.82 -7.60 -8.59
C PRO A 60 19.99 -8.75 -9.18
N GLN A 61 18.66 -8.62 -9.14
CA GLN A 61 17.71 -9.54 -9.78
C GLN A 61 16.55 -8.76 -10.40
N ILE A 62 16.06 -9.24 -11.54
CA ILE A 62 14.89 -8.70 -12.25
C ILE A 62 13.89 -9.83 -12.44
N ASN A 63 12.64 -9.59 -12.06
CA ASN A 63 11.54 -10.53 -12.22
C ASN A 63 10.39 -9.89 -13.00
N LEU A 64 9.95 -10.54 -14.08
CA LEU A 64 8.82 -10.11 -14.90
C LEU A 64 7.88 -11.30 -15.14
N PRO A 65 6.66 -11.31 -14.58
CA PRO A 65 5.70 -12.38 -14.82
C PRO A 65 5.11 -12.28 -16.23
N ILE A 66 5.46 -13.21 -17.11
CA ILE A 66 4.91 -13.29 -18.49
C ILE A 66 3.51 -13.93 -18.49
N PHE A 67 3.33 -14.98 -17.68
CA PHE A 67 2.06 -15.68 -17.52
C PHE A 67 1.79 -15.94 -16.04
N ASN A 68 0.60 -15.57 -15.59
CA ASN A 68 0.17 -15.66 -14.19
C ASN A 68 -1.28 -16.14 -14.05
N ALA A 69 -1.83 -16.78 -15.09
CA ALA A 69 -3.22 -17.26 -15.15
C ALA A 69 -4.29 -16.20 -14.79
N GLY A 70 -3.99 -14.91 -14.96
CA GLY A 70 -4.91 -13.81 -14.66
C GLY A 70 -4.87 -13.31 -13.22
N SER A 71 -3.99 -13.81 -12.36
CA SER A 71 -3.91 -13.40 -10.95
C SER A 71 -3.71 -11.89 -10.79
N LEU A 72 -2.80 -11.28 -11.58
CA LEU A 72 -2.57 -9.83 -11.52
C LEU A 72 -3.78 -9.01 -12.00
N ARG A 73 -4.54 -9.53 -12.97
CA ARG A 73 -5.79 -8.88 -13.41
C ARG A 73 -6.83 -8.93 -12.31
N ALA A 74 -7.00 -10.09 -11.67
CA ALA A 74 -7.91 -10.25 -10.53
C ALA A 74 -7.52 -9.34 -9.36
N SER A 75 -6.23 -9.21 -9.03
CA SER A 75 -5.75 -8.29 -8.00
C SER A 75 -6.02 -6.83 -8.35
N LEU A 76 -5.82 -6.43 -9.61
CA LEU A 76 -6.15 -5.09 -10.08
C LEU A 76 -7.64 -4.78 -9.98
N ASP A 77 -8.49 -5.72 -10.38
CA ASP A 77 -9.94 -5.55 -10.32
C ASP A 77 -10.45 -5.52 -8.88
N TYR A 78 -9.89 -6.35 -7.99
CA TYR A 78 -10.13 -6.26 -6.55
C TYR A 78 -9.78 -4.86 -5.99
N SER A 79 -8.61 -4.30 -6.34
CA SER A 79 -8.22 -2.97 -5.88
C SER A 79 -9.14 -1.87 -6.42
N LYS A 80 -9.68 -1.99 -7.64
CA LYS A 80 -10.69 -1.06 -8.17
C LYS A 80 -11.98 -1.12 -7.36
N ILE A 81 -12.49 -2.33 -7.10
CA ILE A 81 -13.70 -2.53 -6.29
C ILE A 81 -13.53 -1.94 -4.89
N GLN A 82 -12.36 -2.13 -4.27
CA GLN A 82 -12.06 -1.53 -2.95
C GLN A 82 -12.10 0.00 -2.97
N LYS A 83 -11.59 0.63 -4.04
CA LYS A 83 -11.73 2.08 -4.22
C LYS A 83 -13.20 2.48 -4.35
N ASP A 84 -14.00 1.76 -5.13
CA ASP A 84 -15.42 2.08 -5.32
C ASP A 84 -16.22 1.95 -4.02
N ILE A 85 -15.92 0.93 -3.20
CA ILE A 85 -16.43 0.82 -1.82
C ILE A 85 -15.99 2.04 -0.98
N GLY A 86 -14.73 2.47 -1.12
CA GLY A 86 -14.23 3.68 -0.47
C GLY A 86 -15.00 4.95 -0.87
N VAL A 87 -15.39 5.08 -2.15
CA VAL A 87 -16.23 6.20 -2.63
C VAL A 87 -17.60 6.15 -1.96
N ALA A 88 -18.26 4.99 -1.96
CA ALA A 88 -19.57 4.83 -1.34
C ALA A 88 -19.54 5.15 0.17
N ASN A 89 -18.47 4.74 0.87
CA ASN A 89 -18.29 5.07 2.29
C ASN A 89 -18.10 6.57 2.52
N TYR A 90 -17.31 7.25 1.67
CA TYR A 90 -17.13 8.69 1.73
C TYR A 90 -18.45 9.45 1.50
N GLU A 91 -19.22 9.04 0.49
CA GLU A 91 -20.55 9.60 0.23
C GLU A 91 -21.51 9.37 1.39
N LYS A 92 -21.52 8.17 1.98
CA LYS A 92 -22.30 7.86 3.18
C LYS A 92 -21.92 8.75 4.36
N SER A 93 -20.63 8.94 4.62
CA SER A 93 -20.17 9.85 5.70
C SER A 93 -20.66 11.28 5.48
N ILE A 94 -20.66 11.76 4.24
CA ILE A 94 -21.23 13.08 3.90
C ILE A 94 -22.74 13.10 4.17
N GLN A 95 -23.49 12.10 3.71
CA GLN A 95 -24.94 12.03 3.90
C GLN A 95 -25.33 12.01 5.38
N THR A 96 -24.67 11.17 6.19
CA THR A 96 -24.87 11.14 7.65
C THR A 96 -24.54 12.49 8.28
N ALA A 97 -23.44 13.11 7.87
CA ALA A 97 -23.06 14.41 8.39
C ALA A 97 -24.07 15.53 8.07
N PHE A 98 -24.68 15.48 6.89
CA PHE A 98 -25.75 16.41 6.52
C PHE A 98 -27.01 16.18 7.35
N GLN A 99 -27.40 14.92 7.57
CA GLN A 99 -28.55 14.57 8.40
C GLN A 99 -28.38 15.09 9.84
N GLU A 100 -27.23 14.86 10.47
CA GLU A 100 -26.95 15.32 11.83
C GLU A 100 -27.03 16.85 11.99
N VAL A 101 -26.59 17.60 10.97
CA VAL A 101 -26.71 19.07 10.98
C VAL A 101 -28.17 19.51 10.84
N ALA A 102 -28.95 18.84 10.00
CA ALA A 102 -30.37 19.12 9.83
C ALA A 102 -31.14 18.85 11.13
N ASP A 103 -30.91 17.69 11.75
CA ASP A 103 -31.53 17.30 13.01
C ASP A 103 -31.14 18.27 14.15
N GLY A 104 -29.87 18.67 14.21
CA GLY A 104 -29.38 19.64 15.19
C GLY A 104 -29.96 21.06 15.01
N LEU A 105 -30.26 21.48 13.78
CA LEU A 105 -30.94 22.75 13.50
C LEU A 105 -32.42 22.68 13.89
N ALA A 106 -33.11 21.58 13.59
CA ALA A 106 -34.51 21.38 13.94
C ALA A 106 -34.72 21.37 15.46
N ALA A 107 -33.86 20.66 16.21
CA ALA A 107 -33.92 20.59 17.67
C ALA A 107 -33.66 21.94 18.38
N ARG A 108 -33.03 22.91 17.70
CA ARG A 108 -32.77 24.25 18.23
C ARG A 108 -33.91 25.24 17.97
N GLN A 109 -34.83 24.91 17.07
CA GLN A 109 -36.02 25.73 16.77
C GLN A 109 -37.21 25.45 17.71
N THR A 110 -37.21 24.31 18.40
CA THR A 110 -38.15 23.96 19.47
C THR A 110 -37.62 24.36 20.83
#